data_AF-A0AA36F1E6-F1
#
_entry.id   AF-A0AA36F1E6-F1
#
_cell.length_a   1.000
_cell.length_b   1.000
_cell.length_c   1.000
_cell.angle_alpha   90.00
_cell.angle_beta   90.00
_cell.angle_gamma   90.00
#
_symmetry.space_group_name_H-M   'P 1'
#
loop_
_entity.id
_entity.type
_entity.pdbx_description
1 polymer ?
#
loop_
_entity_poly.entity_id
_entity_poly.type
_entity_poly.pdbx_seq_one_letter_code
_entity_poly.pdbx_strand_id
1 'polypeptide(L)'
;MNHYRKRELKQSLLNFHSDSSNNAKQKRIANEVSQLKEGLVKSLTPSLDDLGQVDYQPVQPILAKFDPKIYGNQRRDFSSSWYTGRPWLEYSLSKKAWFCFACQRFNTSARADTCFIKNGYSNWHHAKEKYKGLNKDANSASHIQAMVTWKELQQRLSTTSVSSILQNDQLSKNRYYISSIVDIVHFLCANELPFRGNENEAFQYLFRKMIRSIVVFL
;
A
#
# COMPACT_ATOMS: atom_id res chain seq x y z
N MET A 1 15.77 55.03 -59.93
CA MET A 1 15.60 54.29 -58.65
C MET A 1 16.76 53.31 -58.52
N ASN A 2 17.65 53.56 -57.57
CA ASN A 2 19.10 53.37 -57.70
C ASN A 2 19.56 51.89 -57.79
N HIS A 3 20.34 51.54 -58.84
CA HIS A 3 20.95 50.22 -59.06
C HIS A 3 21.77 49.73 -57.85
N TYR A 4 22.24 50.68 -57.04
CA TYR A 4 22.96 50.46 -55.78
C TYR A 4 22.10 49.77 -54.71
N ARG A 5 20.85 50.22 -54.52
CA ARG A 5 19.93 49.72 -53.48
C ARG A 5 19.51 48.27 -53.73
N LYS A 6 19.48 47.86 -55.00
CA LYS A 6 19.16 46.48 -55.42
C LYS A 6 20.31 45.51 -55.14
N ARG A 7 21.57 45.99 -55.09
CA ARG A 7 22.74 45.18 -54.73
C ARG A 7 22.86 44.99 -53.22
N GLU A 8 22.61 46.03 -52.43
CA GLU A 8 22.60 45.93 -50.96
C GLU A 8 21.50 44.99 -50.45
N LEU A 9 20.27 45.06 -50.99
CA LEU A 9 19.21 44.12 -50.65
C LEU A 9 19.54 42.67 -51.02
N LYS A 10 20.24 42.46 -52.15
CA LYS A 10 20.67 41.12 -52.59
C LYS A 10 21.80 40.57 -51.70
N GLN A 11 22.70 41.43 -51.23
CA GLN A 11 23.75 41.09 -50.28
C GLN A 11 23.19 40.80 -48.88
N SER A 12 22.20 41.58 -48.42
CA SER A 12 21.48 41.32 -47.16
C SER A 12 20.65 40.03 -47.19
N LEU A 13 20.05 39.68 -48.34
CA LEU A 13 19.33 38.42 -48.53
C LEU A 13 20.27 37.20 -48.57
N LEU A 14 21.48 37.34 -49.12
CA LEU A 14 22.50 36.28 -49.10
C LEU A 14 23.09 36.07 -47.68
N ASN A 15 23.22 37.14 -46.89
CA ASN A 15 23.63 37.05 -45.49
C ASN A 15 22.54 36.43 -44.59
N PHE A 16 21.27 36.44 -45.02
CA PHE A 16 20.17 35.77 -44.30
C PHE A 16 20.21 34.23 -44.42
N HIS A 17 20.99 33.67 -45.35
CA HIS A 17 21.15 32.22 -45.54
C HIS A 17 22.47 31.67 -44.98
N SER A 18 23.25 32.47 -44.25
CA SER A 18 24.54 32.04 -43.70
C SER A 18 24.78 32.44 -42.24
N ASP A 19 23.73 32.57 -41.42
CA ASP A 19 23.90 32.59 -39.96
C ASP A 19 24.19 31.18 -39.45
N SER A 20 25.45 30.73 -39.60
CA SER A 20 25.96 29.48 -39.00
C SER A 20 25.74 29.46 -37.48
N SER A 21 25.63 30.63 -36.86
CA SER A 21 25.21 30.85 -35.46
C SER A 21 23.83 30.29 -35.16
N ASN A 22 22.86 30.42 -36.09
CA ASN A 22 21.50 29.94 -35.89
C ASN A 22 21.42 28.41 -36.00
N ASN A 23 22.18 27.82 -36.94
CA ASN A 23 22.31 26.37 -37.08
C ASN A 23 23.07 25.74 -35.89
N ALA A 24 24.14 26.38 -35.41
CA ALA A 24 24.88 25.92 -34.23
C ALA A 24 24.05 26.00 -32.94
N LYS A 25 23.27 27.07 -32.77
CA LYS A 25 22.30 27.21 -31.66
C LYS A 25 21.20 26.15 -31.75
N GLN A 26 20.63 25.91 -32.93
CA GLN A 26 19.63 24.86 -33.14
C GLN A 26 20.19 23.46 -32.84
N LYS A 27 21.44 23.17 -33.22
CA LYS A 27 22.11 21.90 -32.87
C LYS A 27 22.38 21.75 -31.37
N ARG A 28 22.77 22.83 -30.68
CA ARG A 28 22.93 22.82 -29.21
C ARG A 28 21.60 22.58 -28.50
N ILE A 29 20.54 23.27 -28.91
CA ILE A 29 19.19 23.07 -28.37
C ILE A 29 18.71 21.64 -28.66
N ALA A 30 18.95 21.09 -29.85
CA ALA A 30 18.60 19.72 -30.18
C ALA A 30 19.34 18.69 -29.29
N ASN A 31 20.61 18.93 -28.99
CA ASN A 31 21.40 18.09 -28.09
C ASN A 31 20.95 18.25 -26.63
N GLU A 32 20.67 19.47 -26.16
CA GLU A 32 20.12 19.70 -24.82
C GLU A 32 18.73 19.06 -24.68
N VAL A 33 17.86 19.20 -25.67
CA VAL A 33 16.55 18.53 -25.69
C VAL A 33 16.71 17.01 -25.72
N SER A 34 17.72 16.47 -26.41
CA SER A 34 17.99 15.03 -26.43
C SER A 34 18.54 14.53 -25.09
N GLN A 35 19.44 15.27 -24.46
CA GLN A 35 19.97 14.97 -23.13
C GLN A 35 18.90 15.14 -22.03
N LEU A 36 18.03 16.15 -22.15
CA LEU A 36 16.87 16.33 -21.27
C LEU A 36 15.84 15.22 -21.49
N LYS A 37 15.62 14.77 -22.73
CA LYS A 37 14.79 13.59 -23.02
C LYS A 37 15.40 12.32 -22.44
N GLU A 38 16.70 12.10 -22.56
CA GLU A 38 17.40 10.96 -21.95
C GLU A 38 17.39 11.02 -20.42
N GLY A 39 17.55 12.20 -19.84
CA GLY A 39 17.43 12.44 -18.40
C GLY A 39 16.00 12.24 -17.89
N LEU A 40 15.00 12.69 -18.66
CA LEU A 40 13.59 12.47 -18.37
C LEU A 40 13.25 10.97 -18.48
N VAL A 41 13.76 10.28 -19.50
CA VAL A 41 13.62 8.83 -19.66
C VAL A 41 14.30 8.08 -18.51
N LYS A 42 15.48 8.52 -18.04
CA LYS A 42 16.14 7.96 -16.83
C LYS A 42 15.41 8.29 -15.52
N SER A 43 14.71 9.41 -15.44
CA SER A 43 13.85 9.75 -14.30
C SER A 43 12.51 9.00 -14.33
N LEU A 44 12.10 8.54 -15.52
CA LEU A 44 10.91 7.74 -15.77
C LEU A 44 11.20 6.24 -15.82
N THR A 45 12.46 5.82 -15.84
CA THR A 45 12.81 4.43 -15.52
C THR A 45 12.68 4.28 -14.02
N PRO A 46 11.68 3.51 -13.53
CA PRO A 46 11.62 3.17 -12.12
C PRO A 46 12.92 2.47 -11.73
N SER A 47 13.31 2.65 -10.48
CA SER A 47 14.30 1.83 -9.78
C SER A 47 14.28 0.37 -10.24
N LEU A 48 15.44 -0.29 -10.19
CA LEU A 48 15.65 -1.72 -10.49
C LEU A 48 14.68 -2.70 -9.76
N ASP A 49 13.88 -2.22 -8.81
CA ASP A 49 12.62 -2.85 -8.38
C ASP A 49 11.58 -1.73 -8.16
N ASP A 50 10.46 -1.76 -8.88
CA ASP A 50 9.32 -0.86 -8.70
C ASP A 50 8.26 -1.43 -7.75
N LEU A 51 8.50 -2.64 -7.26
CA LEU A 51 7.73 -3.26 -6.20
C LEU A 51 8.24 -2.78 -4.85
N GLY A 52 7.33 -2.39 -3.95
CA GLY A 52 7.74 -1.99 -2.59
C GLY A 52 8.00 -0.51 -2.39
N GLN A 53 7.79 0.35 -3.40
CA GLN A 53 8.02 1.79 -3.26
C GLN A 53 7.14 2.46 -2.20
N VAL A 54 6.01 1.84 -1.84
CA VAL A 54 5.14 2.27 -0.73
C VAL A 54 4.96 1.08 0.21
N ASP A 55 5.34 1.26 1.48
CA ASP A 55 5.35 0.18 2.48
C ASP A 55 3.95 -0.39 2.78
N TYR A 56 2.91 0.42 2.57
CA TYR A 56 1.56 0.12 3.06
C TYR A 56 0.47 0.06 1.99
N GLN A 57 0.79 0.38 0.72
CA GLN A 57 -0.20 0.40 -0.37
C GLN A 57 0.39 -0.12 -1.70
N PRO A 58 -0.40 -0.85 -2.50
CA PRO A 58 0.01 -1.34 -3.81
C PRO A 58 0.09 -0.22 -4.84
N VAL A 59 1.05 -0.35 -5.75
CA VAL A 59 1.17 0.53 -6.92
C VAL A 59 0.30 -0.01 -8.07
N GLN A 60 -0.65 0.80 -8.53
CA GLN A 60 -1.62 0.45 -9.59
C GLN A 60 -1.52 1.42 -10.78
N PRO A 61 -0.48 1.30 -11.64
CA PRO A 61 -0.31 2.21 -12.77
C PRO A 61 -1.44 2.06 -13.79
N ILE A 62 -2.00 3.16 -14.25
CA ILE A 62 -3.03 3.19 -15.29
C ILE A 62 -2.36 3.56 -16.61
N LEU A 63 -2.18 2.58 -17.48
CA LEU A 63 -1.57 2.77 -18.80
C LEU A 63 -2.56 2.43 -19.92
N ALA A 64 -2.43 3.12 -21.05
CA ALA A 64 -3.19 2.78 -22.26
C ALA A 64 -2.75 1.44 -22.87
N LYS A 65 -1.49 1.07 -22.67
CA LYS A 65 -0.87 -0.19 -23.06
C LYS A 65 0.15 -0.57 -22.00
N PHE A 66 0.17 -1.84 -21.63
CA PHE A 66 1.17 -2.38 -20.71
C PHE A 66 2.24 -3.10 -21.55
N ASP A 67 2.27 -4.44 -21.48
CA ASP A 67 3.20 -5.30 -22.21
C ASP A 67 2.40 -6.45 -22.82
N PRO A 68 1.77 -6.21 -23.99
CA PRO A 68 0.90 -7.18 -24.62
C PRO A 68 1.70 -8.36 -25.16
N LYS A 69 1.22 -9.57 -24.87
CA LYS A 69 1.79 -10.84 -25.32
C LYS A 69 0.88 -11.49 -26.36
N ILE A 70 1.49 -12.25 -27.27
CA ILE A 70 0.78 -12.99 -28.31
C ILE A 70 0.58 -14.44 -27.84
N TYR A 71 -0.65 -14.92 -27.92
CA TYR A 71 -1.04 -16.30 -27.59
C TYR A 71 -1.78 -16.87 -28.81
N GLY A 72 -1.11 -17.71 -29.59
CA GLY A 72 -1.63 -18.12 -30.91
C GLY A 72 -1.88 -16.90 -31.79
N ASN A 73 -3.12 -16.72 -32.23
CA ASN A 73 -3.52 -15.58 -33.07
C ASN A 73 -4.05 -14.38 -32.28
N GLN A 74 -4.07 -14.45 -30.95
CA GLN A 74 -4.66 -13.40 -30.11
C GLN A 74 -3.58 -12.60 -29.38
N ARG A 75 -3.67 -11.27 -29.51
CA ARG A 75 -2.89 -10.33 -28.69
C ARG A 75 -3.65 -10.05 -27.40
N ARG A 76 -3.02 -10.32 -26.26
CA ARG A 76 -3.60 -10.12 -24.93
C ARG A 76 -2.68 -9.26 -24.09
N ASP A 77 -3.24 -8.39 -23.27
CA ASP A 77 -2.49 -7.49 -22.40
C ASP A 77 -3.05 -7.54 -20.97
N PHE A 78 -2.29 -7.01 -20.02
CA PHE A 78 -2.83 -6.60 -18.74
C PHE A 78 -3.83 -5.45 -18.96
N SER A 79 -4.89 -5.41 -18.15
CA SER A 79 -5.92 -4.37 -18.23
C SER A 79 -6.09 -3.71 -16.87
N SER A 80 -5.99 -2.38 -16.82
CA SER A 80 -6.21 -1.58 -15.61
C SER A 80 -7.60 -1.82 -15.00
N SER A 81 -8.59 -2.23 -15.79
CA SER A 81 -9.91 -2.60 -15.27
C SER A 81 -9.88 -3.78 -14.29
N TRP A 82 -8.80 -4.55 -14.24
CA TRP A 82 -8.64 -5.64 -13.28
C TRP A 82 -8.38 -5.15 -11.86
N TYR A 83 -7.98 -3.88 -11.68
CA TYR A 83 -7.86 -3.27 -10.34
C TYR A 83 -9.23 -3.08 -9.67
N THR A 84 -10.30 -2.94 -10.45
CA THR A 84 -11.66 -2.78 -9.91
C THR A 84 -12.06 -4.00 -9.08
N GLY A 85 -12.34 -3.76 -7.79
CA GLY A 85 -12.65 -4.83 -6.82
C GLY A 85 -11.43 -5.64 -6.36
N ARG A 86 -10.22 -5.25 -6.76
CA ARG A 86 -8.96 -5.91 -6.38
C ARG A 86 -7.93 -4.89 -5.90
N PRO A 87 -8.17 -4.26 -4.74
CA PRO A 87 -7.26 -3.24 -4.21
C PRO A 87 -5.88 -3.80 -3.86
N TRP A 88 -5.71 -5.12 -3.76
CA TRP A 88 -4.45 -5.83 -3.48
C TRP A 88 -3.59 -6.10 -4.71
N LEU A 89 -4.13 -5.88 -5.92
CA LEU A 89 -3.44 -6.19 -7.16
C LEU A 89 -2.41 -5.11 -7.46
N GLU A 90 -1.15 -5.49 -7.63
CA GLU A 90 -0.04 -4.59 -7.92
C GLU A 90 0.57 -4.97 -9.28
N TYR A 91 0.87 -4.01 -10.15
CA TYR A 91 1.55 -4.29 -11.43
C TYR A 91 2.93 -3.68 -11.43
N SER A 92 3.93 -4.51 -11.74
CA SER A 92 5.31 -4.08 -11.93
C SER A 92 5.57 -3.83 -13.40
N LEU A 93 5.91 -2.59 -13.74
CA LEU A 93 6.41 -2.17 -15.05
C LEU A 93 7.76 -2.81 -15.36
N SER A 94 8.62 -2.96 -14.34
CA SER A 94 9.95 -3.57 -14.50
C SER A 94 9.86 -5.07 -14.83
N LYS A 95 9.03 -5.82 -14.10
CA LYS A 95 8.84 -7.26 -14.26
C LYS A 95 7.76 -7.63 -15.27
N LYS A 96 6.99 -6.66 -15.77
CA LYS A 96 5.90 -6.83 -16.75
C LYS A 96 4.89 -7.89 -16.32
N ALA A 97 4.61 -7.90 -15.02
CA ALA A 97 3.83 -8.92 -14.35
C ALA A 97 3.07 -8.30 -13.17
N TRP A 98 1.95 -8.91 -12.79
CA TRP A 98 1.26 -8.50 -11.58
C TRP A 98 1.58 -9.40 -10.38
N PHE A 99 1.43 -8.82 -9.21
CA PHE A 99 1.71 -9.40 -7.90
C PHE A 99 0.52 -9.18 -6.97
N CYS A 100 0.39 -10.04 -5.97
CA CYS A 100 -0.50 -9.82 -4.85
C CYS A 100 0.28 -9.08 -3.75
N PHE A 101 0.02 -7.78 -3.59
CA PHE A 101 0.72 -6.95 -2.59
C PHE A 101 0.60 -7.53 -1.18
N ALA A 102 -0.62 -7.91 -0.79
CA ALA A 102 -0.90 -8.46 0.54
C ALA A 102 -0.14 -9.77 0.75
N CYS A 103 -0.23 -10.68 -0.22
CA CYS A 103 0.44 -11.98 -0.17
C CYS A 103 1.97 -11.82 -0.16
N GLN A 104 2.51 -10.84 -0.86
CA GLN A 104 3.95 -10.61 -0.88
C GLN A 104 4.51 -10.18 0.47
N ARG A 105 3.73 -9.42 1.26
CA ARG A 105 4.19 -8.82 2.52
C ARG A 105 3.76 -9.58 3.77
N PHE A 106 2.56 -10.17 3.76
CA PHE A 106 1.92 -10.74 4.96
C PHE A 106 1.74 -12.25 4.89
N ASN A 107 2.17 -12.91 3.82
CA ASN A 107 2.09 -14.36 3.77
C ASN A 107 3.10 -14.99 4.74
N THR A 108 2.59 -15.84 5.62
CA THR A 108 3.37 -16.59 6.61
C THR A 108 3.58 -18.06 6.21
N SER A 109 2.95 -18.51 5.12
CA SER A 109 3.02 -19.90 4.68
C SER A 109 4.25 -20.17 3.83
N ALA A 110 5.08 -21.12 4.27
CA ALA A 110 6.20 -21.67 3.49
C ALA A 110 5.75 -22.39 2.21
N ARG A 111 4.48 -22.80 2.11
CA ARG A 111 3.88 -23.49 0.95
C ARG A 111 3.13 -22.54 0.01
N ALA A 112 3.25 -21.23 0.18
CA ALA A 112 2.51 -20.30 -0.64
C ALA A 112 2.96 -20.34 -2.11
N ASP A 113 1.99 -20.08 -2.99
CA ASP A 113 2.24 -20.02 -4.42
C ASP A 113 3.17 -18.83 -4.72
N THR A 114 4.40 -19.14 -5.11
CA THR A 114 5.43 -18.13 -5.40
C THR A 114 5.12 -17.35 -6.67
N CYS A 115 4.20 -17.83 -7.51
CA CYS A 115 3.82 -17.19 -8.76
C CYS A 115 3.31 -15.77 -8.56
N PHE A 116 2.51 -15.51 -7.51
CA PHE A 116 1.92 -14.18 -7.24
C PHE A 116 2.76 -13.33 -6.27
N ILE A 117 3.86 -13.87 -5.76
CA ILE A 117 4.67 -13.27 -4.68
C ILE A 117 6.07 -12.89 -5.19
N LYS A 118 6.78 -13.84 -5.80
CA LYS A 118 8.19 -13.68 -6.19
C LYS A 118 8.36 -13.45 -7.68
N ASN A 119 7.74 -14.30 -8.49
CA ASN A 119 7.96 -14.33 -9.93
C ASN A 119 7.05 -13.35 -10.69
N GLY A 120 5.85 -13.10 -10.14
CA GLY A 120 4.81 -12.33 -10.81
C GLY A 120 4.06 -13.16 -11.83
N TYR A 121 2.79 -12.83 -12.02
CA TYR A 121 1.94 -13.49 -12.98
C TYR A 121 1.83 -12.67 -14.26
N SER A 122 2.12 -13.30 -15.40
CA SER A 122 2.07 -12.65 -16.71
C SER A 122 1.37 -13.45 -17.82
N ASN A 123 0.64 -14.52 -17.44
CA ASN A 123 -0.15 -15.31 -18.39
C ASN A 123 -1.56 -14.72 -18.59
N TRP A 124 -1.65 -13.75 -19.50
CA TRP A 124 -2.87 -13.00 -19.82
C TRP A 124 -3.99 -13.86 -20.42
N HIS A 125 -3.65 -15.01 -21.01
CA HIS A 125 -4.64 -15.94 -21.56
C HIS A 125 -5.55 -16.51 -20.46
N HIS A 126 -4.97 -16.84 -19.29
CA HIS A 126 -5.69 -17.45 -18.17
C HIS A 126 -5.90 -16.50 -16.98
N ALA A 127 -5.72 -15.18 -17.16
CA ALA A 127 -5.68 -14.22 -16.05
C ALA A 127 -6.96 -14.16 -15.21
N LYS A 128 -8.13 -14.42 -15.79
CA LYS A 128 -9.44 -14.37 -15.12
C LYS A 128 -10.13 -15.74 -15.04
N GLU A 129 -9.43 -16.84 -15.26
CA GLU A 129 -10.04 -18.17 -15.14
C GLU A 129 -10.36 -18.49 -13.67
N LYS A 130 -11.34 -19.37 -13.42
CA LYS A 130 -11.80 -19.70 -12.07
C LYS A 130 -10.69 -20.27 -11.17
N TYR A 131 -9.84 -21.12 -11.73
CA TYR A 131 -8.79 -21.87 -11.00
C TYR A 131 -7.37 -21.42 -11.36
N LYS A 132 -7.21 -20.31 -12.09
CA LYS A 132 -5.90 -19.72 -12.44
C LYS A 132 -5.90 -18.21 -12.26
N GLY A 133 -4.73 -17.60 -12.37
CA GLY A 133 -4.56 -16.15 -12.34
C GLY A 133 -5.22 -15.49 -11.13
N LEU A 134 -5.94 -14.41 -11.38
CA LEU A 134 -6.53 -13.52 -10.38
C LEU A 134 -7.55 -14.21 -9.46
N ASN A 135 -8.36 -15.14 -9.97
CA ASN A 135 -9.37 -15.80 -9.13
C ASN A 135 -8.76 -16.94 -8.32
N LYS A 136 -7.70 -17.59 -8.81
CA LYS A 136 -6.95 -18.56 -8.00
C LYS A 136 -6.34 -17.88 -6.79
N ASP A 137 -5.65 -16.76 -7.02
CA ASP A 137 -5.01 -16.00 -5.94
C ASP A 137 -6.06 -15.52 -4.92
N ALA A 138 -7.10 -14.83 -5.40
CA ALA A 138 -8.16 -14.28 -4.55
C ALA A 138 -8.89 -15.31 -3.68
N ASN A 139 -9.03 -16.55 -4.16
CA ASN A 139 -9.71 -17.63 -3.43
C ASN A 139 -8.75 -18.49 -2.60
N SER A 140 -7.45 -18.22 -2.62
CA SER A 140 -6.46 -19.01 -1.88
C SER A 140 -6.50 -18.68 -0.38
N ALA A 141 -6.29 -19.68 0.47
CA ALA A 141 -6.25 -19.48 1.92
C ALA A 141 -5.13 -18.51 2.35
N SER A 142 -3.97 -18.56 1.68
CA SER A 142 -2.85 -17.64 1.90
C SER A 142 -3.24 -16.19 1.60
N HIS A 143 -3.98 -15.96 0.50
CA HIS A 143 -4.46 -14.63 0.15
C HIS A 143 -5.45 -14.11 1.20
N ILE A 144 -6.43 -14.93 1.60
CA ILE A 144 -7.43 -14.54 2.61
C ILE A 144 -6.74 -14.11 3.91
N GLN A 145 -5.79 -14.91 4.41
CA GLN A 145 -5.05 -14.59 5.63
C GLN A 145 -4.20 -13.32 5.50
N ALA A 146 -3.50 -13.17 4.37
CA ALA A 146 -2.70 -11.98 4.09
C ALA A 146 -3.58 -10.71 4.01
N MET A 147 -4.77 -10.82 3.41
CA MET A 147 -5.74 -9.74 3.32
C MET A 147 -6.30 -9.32 4.68
N VAL A 148 -6.56 -10.27 5.58
CA VAL A 148 -6.96 -9.95 6.97
C VAL A 148 -5.87 -9.13 7.65
N THR A 149 -4.63 -9.62 7.61
CA THR A 149 -3.48 -8.96 8.23
C THR A 149 -3.24 -7.56 7.65
N TRP A 150 -3.39 -7.40 6.33
CA TRP A 150 -3.24 -6.12 5.67
C TRP A 150 -4.35 -5.13 6.05
N LYS A 151 -5.61 -5.59 6.12
CA LYS A 151 -6.74 -4.75 6.59
C LYS A 151 -6.56 -4.30 8.04
N GLU A 152 -6.08 -5.18 8.91
CA GLU A 152 -5.75 -4.81 10.29
C GLU A 152 -4.68 -3.72 10.34
N LEU A 153 -3.64 -3.83 9.51
CA LEU A 153 -2.62 -2.79 9.40
C LEU A 153 -3.22 -1.47 8.91
N GLN A 154 -4.04 -1.48 7.86
CA GLN A 154 -4.72 -0.29 7.36
C GLN A 154 -5.58 0.37 8.45
N GLN A 155 -6.29 -0.44 9.24
CA GLN A 155 -7.07 0.05 10.37
C GLN A 155 -6.16 0.64 11.45
N ARG A 156 -5.05 -0.01 11.83
CA ARG A 156 -4.11 0.56 12.80
C ARG A 156 -3.56 1.91 12.32
N LEU A 157 -3.18 2.01 11.05
CA LEU A 157 -2.68 3.25 10.46
C LEU A 157 -3.75 4.36 10.46
N SER A 158 -5.03 4.03 10.23
CA SER A 158 -6.12 5.02 10.27
C SER A 158 -6.56 5.40 11.69
N THR A 159 -6.42 4.49 12.67
CA THR A 159 -6.92 4.65 14.05
C THR A 159 -5.87 5.23 15.01
N THR A 160 -4.68 5.56 14.53
CA THR A 160 -3.58 6.12 15.35
C THR A 160 -3.85 7.57 15.84
N SER A 161 -5.02 8.16 15.57
CA SER A 161 -5.28 9.58 15.91
C SER A 161 -5.79 9.85 17.34
N VAL A 162 -6.84 9.18 17.84
CA VAL A 162 -7.39 9.40 19.22
C VAL A 162 -8.21 8.21 19.73
N SER A 163 -8.98 7.58 18.84
CA SER A 163 -9.97 6.54 19.18
C SER A 163 -9.35 5.25 19.72
N SER A 164 -8.14 4.88 19.27
CA SER A 164 -7.43 3.69 19.75
C SER A 164 -6.91 3.85 21.18
N ILE A 165 -6.50 5.06 21.57
CA ILE A 165 -6.08 5.36 22.95
C ILE A 165 -7.29 5.21 23.89
N LEU A 166 -8.44 5.78 23.51
CA LEU A 166 -9.66 5.68 24.30
C LEU A 166 -10.14 4.23 24.43
N GLN A 167 -10.09 3.43 23.37
CA GLN A 167 -10.45 2.01 23.44
C GLN A 167 -9.49 1.19 24.32
N ASN A 168 -8.19 1.45 24.23
CA ASN A 168 -7.21 0.78 25.09
C ASN A 168 -7.36 1.17 26.57
N ASP A 169 -7.68 2.44 26.87
CA ASP A 169 -7.97 2.89 28.23
C ASP A 169 -9.26 2.27 28.80
N GLN A 170 -10.29 2.08 27.97
CA GLN A 170 -11.48 1.33 28.39
C GLN A 170 -11.17 -0.15 28.62
N LEU A 171 -10.36 -0.77 27.75
CA LEU A 171 -9.96 -2.16 27.92
C LEU A 171 -9.09 -2.37 29.17
N SER A 172 -8.19 -1.45 29.49
CA SER A 172 -7.37 -1.53 30.71
C SER A 172 -8.22 -1.39 31.97
N LYS A 173 -9.16 -0.42 32.00
CA LYS A 173 -10.13 -0.26 33.09
C LYS A 173 -11.01 -1.50 33.27
N ASN A 174 -11.51 -2.08 32.18
CA ASN A 174 -12.31 -3.30 32.24
C ASN A 174 -11.53 -4.50 32.79
N ARG A 175 -10.26 -4.67 32.37
CA ARG A 175 -9.38 -5.71 32.92
C ARG A 175 -9.13 -5.51 34.41
N TYR A 176 -8.90 -4.27 34.83
CA TYR A 176 -8.76 -3.92 36.24
C TYR A 176 -10.01 -4.28 37.05
N TYR A 177 -11.21 -3.86 36.61
CA TYR A 177 -12.45 -4.18 37.32
C TYR A 177 -12.71 -5.68 37.43
N ILE A 178 -12.45 -6.45 36.37
CA ILE A 178 -12.59 -7.90 36.41
C ILE A 178 -11.60 -8.51 37.41
N SER A 179 -10.34 -8.07 37.41
CA SER A 179 -9.34 -8.53 38.38
C SER A 179 -9.79 -8.25 39.81
N SER A 180 -10.23 -7.02 40.10
CA SER A 180 -10.73 -6.68 41.44
C SER A 180 -11.93 -7.52 41.85
N ILE A 181 -12.87 -7.79 40.93
CA ILE A 181 -14.02 -8.66 41.22
C ILE A 181 -13.55 -10.08 41.53
N VAL A 182 -12.61 -10.63 40.76
CA VAL A 182 -12.05 -11.97 40.99
C VAL A 182 -11.36 -12.04 42.36
N ASP A 183 -10.59 -11.01 42.73
CA ASP A 183 -9.92 -10.93 44.04
C ASP A 183 -10.94 -10.90 45.18
N ILE A 184 -12.03 -10.13 45.02
CA ILE A 184 -13.14 -10.07 45.99
C ILE A 184 -13.82 -11.44 46.11
N VAL A 185 -14.13 -12.09 44.98
CA VAL A 185 -14.75 -13.42 44.98
C VAL A 185 -13.85 -14.44 45.69
N HIS A 186 -12.55 -14.44 45.37
CA HIS A 186 -11.58 -15.33 46.01
C HIS A 186 -11.50 -15.09 47.51
N PHE A 187 -11.41 -13.83 47.96
CA PHE A 187 -11.39 -13.49 49.38
C PHE A 187 -12.63 -13.99 50.11
N LEU A 188 -13.82 -13.78 49.53
CA LEU A 188 -15.08 -14.24 50.13
C LEU A 188 -15.13 -15.76 50.25
N CYS A 189 -14.72 -16.48 49.19
CA CYS A 189 -14.63 -17.94 49.21
C CYS A 189 -13.64 -18.47 50.26
N ALA A 190 -12.44 -17.88 50.34
CA ALA A 190 -11.39 -18.31 51.27
C ALA A 190 -11.75 -18.09 52.75
N ASN A 191 -12.64 -17.12 53.02
CA ASN A 191 -13.10 -16.79 54.37
C ASN A 191 -14.53 -17.28 54.66
N GLU A 192 -15.12 -18.07 53.76
CA GLU A 192 -16.48 -18.61 53.87
C GLU A 192 -17.56 -17.52 54.09
N LEU A 193 -17.34 -16.32 53.53
CA LEU A 193 -18.23 -15.17 53.68
C LEU A 193 -19.32 -15.19 52.59
N PRO A 194 -20.57 -14.79 52.92
CA PRO A 194 -21.64 -14.69 51.93
C PRO A 194 -21.37 -13.55 50.94
N PHE A 195 -21.64 -13.81 49.65
CA PHE A 195 -21.55 -12.80 48.58
C PHE A 195 -22.51 -11.62 48.75
N ARG A 196 -23.59 -11.83 49.50
CA ARG A 196 -24.58 -10.81 49.83
C ARG A 196 -24.42 -10.48 51.31
N GLY A 197 -24.28 -9.20 51.62
CA GLY A 197 -24.31 -8.73 53.00
C GLY A 197 -25.61 -9.17 53.67
N ASN A 198 -25.50 -9.71 54.87
CA ASN A 198 -26.58 -9.78 55.83
C ASN A 198 -26.72 -8.39 56.51
N GLU A 199 -27.85 -8.10 57.16
CA GLU A 199 -28.09 -6.82 57.88
C GLU A 199 -27.12 -6.58 59.06
N ASN A 200 -26.20 -7.51 59.29
CA ASN A 200 -25.26 -7.48 60.38
C ASN A 200 -24.18 -6.42 60.12
N GLU A 201 -24.13 -5.38 60.97
CA GLU A 201 -23.24 -4.22 60.83
C GLU A 201 -21.75 -4.60 60.73
N ALA A 202 -21.35 -5.70 61.38
CA ALA A 202 -19.98 -6.21 61.31
C ALA A 202 -19.57 -6.65 59.90
N PHE A 203 -20.50 -7.28 59.16
CA PHE A 203 -20.26 -7.68 57.77
C PHE A 203 -20.19 -6.46 56.84
N GLN A 204 -21.07 -5.48 57.04
CA GLN A 204 -21.01 -4.23 56.27
C GLN A 204 -19.70 -3.46 56.51
N TYR A 205 -19.23 -3.43 57.75
CA TYR A 205 -17.96 -2.79 58.11
C TYR A 205 -16.76 -3.49 57.45
N LEU A 206 -16.70 -4.83 57.50
CA LEU A 206 -15.63 -5.60 56.85
C LEU A 206 -15.66 -5.46 55.33
N PHE A 207 -16.84 -5.51 54.72
CA PHE A 207 -17.00 -5.32 53.28
C PHE A 207 -16.57 -3.92 52.84
N ARG A 208 -16.94 -2.88 53.61
CA ARG A 208 -16.56 -1.48 53.36
C ARG A 208 -15.06 -1.24 53.59
N LYS A 209 -14.45 -1.93 54.55
CA LYS A 209 -13.01 -1.87 54.82
C LYS A 209 -12.19 -2.61 53.74
N MET A 210 -12.71 -3.72 53.23
CA MET A 210 -12.12 -4.46 52.10
C MET A 210 -12.17 -3.64 50.80
N ILE A 211 -13.32 -3.04 50.48
CA ILE A 211 -13.44 -2.11 49.34
C ILE A 211 -12.49 -0.93 49.51
N ARG A 212 -12.40 -0.34 50.71
CA ARG A 212 -11.44 0.75 50.99
C ARG A 212 -9.98 0.30 50.85
N SER A 213 -9.63 -0.90 51.28
CA SER A 213 -8.26 -1.41 51.15
C SER A 213 -7.88 -1.68 49.70
N ILE A 214 -8.81 -2.08 48.84
CA ILE A 214 -8.60 -2.24 47.40
C ILE A 214 -8.52 -0.87 46.71
N VAL A 215 -9.31 0.12 47.16
CA VAL A 215 -9.30 1.50 46.63
C VAL A 215 -8.08 2.30 47.09
N VAL A 216 -7.43 1.96 48.20
CA VAL A 216 -6.20 2.65 48.67
C VAL A 216 -4.96 2.31 47.83
N PHE A 217 -5.05 1.32 46.92
CA PHE A 217 -4.04 1.04 45.90
C PHE A 217 -4.41 1.61 44.50
N LEU A 218 -5.49 2.40 44.39
CA LEU A 218 -5.78 3.31 43.26
C LEU A 218 -5.06 4.66 43.45
#